data_AF-A0A255YCX9-F1
#
_entry.id   AF-A0A255YCX9-F1
#
_cell.length_a   1.000
_cell.length_b   1.000
_cell.length_c   1.000
_cell.angle_alpha   90.00
_cell.angle_beta   90.00
_cell.angle_gamma   90.00
#
_symmetry.space_group_name_H-M   'P 1'
#
loop_
_entity.id
_entity.type
_entity.pdbx_description
1 polymer ?
#
loop_
_entity_poly.entity_id
_entity_poly.type
_entity_poly.pdbx_seq_one_letter_code
_entity_poly.pdbx_strand_id
1 'polypeptide(L)'
;MAMIRTALLLFALVVAVPARADDDAAKSAIKDCLPTRNIQQAQAGIDRHWYVRLRDGSWWRNAMMCPGLAPRRALVHSSPIGSQCRGDIVQVVDFTMGGVNFGACGLGDWERVAGLPTKPAKRDERKDD
;
A
#
# COMPACT_ATOMS: atom_id res chain seq x y z
N MET A 1 -29.55 -7.53 -68.02
CA MET A 1 -29.92 -6.33 -67.23
C MET A 1 -30.72 -6.84 -66.03
N ALA A 2 -30.42 -6.58 -64.76
CA ALA A 2 -29.46 -5.71 -64.10
C ALA A 2 -29.12 -6.33 -62.73
N MET A 3 -27.87 -6.13 -62.28
CA MET A 3 -27.39 -6.47 -60.95
C MET A 3 -28.03 -5.53 -59.92
N ILE A 4 -28.51 -6.04 -58.78
CA ILE A 4 -28.74 -5.22 -57.59
C ILE A 4 -27.92 -5.83 -56.46
N ARG A 5 -26.80 -5.16 -56.19
CA ARG A 5 -25.85 -5.43 -55.12
C ARG A 5 -26.41 -4.84 -53.82
N THR A 6 -26.87 -5.69 -52.91
CA THR A 6 -27.31 -5.26 -51.58
C THR A 6 -26.10 -5.07 -50.67
N ALA A 7 -25.77 -3.81 -50.39
CA ALA A 7 -24.67 -3.42 -49.52
C ALA A 7 -25.01 -3.71 -48.04
N LEU A 8 -24.17 -4.51 -47.36
CA LEU A 8 -24.19 -4.65 -45.92
C LEU A 8 -23.63 -3.37 -45.26
N LEU A 9 -24.47 -2.66 -44.52
CA LEU A 9 -24.05 -1.60 -43.60
C LEU A 9 -23.66 -2.23 -42.26
N LEU A 10 -22.35 -2.30 -42.00
CA LEU A 10 -21.76 -2.65 -40.70
C LEU A 10 -21.86 -1.45 -39.76
N PHE A 11 -22.73 -1.53 -38.75
CA PHE A 11 -22.73 -0.60 -37.62
C PHE A 11 -21.53 -0.90 -36.71
N ALA A 12 -20.53 -0.03 -36.72
CA ALA A 12 -19.42 -0.05 -35.78
C ALA A 12 -19.89 0.50 -34.41
N LEU A 13 -20.10 -0.39 -33.43
CA LEU A 13 -20.29 0.00 -32.04
C LEU A 13 -18.95 0.48 -31.45
N VAL A 14 -18.81 1.80 -31.30
CA VAL A 14 -17.75 2.41 -30.50
C VAL A 14 -18.11 2.23 -29.03
N VAL A 15 -17.54 1.23 -28.38
CA VAL A 15 -17.60 1.09 -26.92
C VAL A 15 -16.67 2.13 -26.32
N ALA A 16 -17.23 3.22 -25.81
CA ALA A 16 -16.50 4.19 -25.00
C ALA A 16 -16.12 3.53 -23.68
N VAL A 17 -14.88 3.03 -23.57
CA VAL A 17 -14.31 2.55 -22.33
C VAL A 17 -14.04 3.78 -21.45
N PRO A 18 -14.68 3.94 -20.28
CA PRO A 18 -14.32 5.03 -19.39
C PRO A 18 -12.92 4.75 -18.86
N ALA A 19 -11.95 5.57 -19.27
CA ALA A 19 -10.63 5.58 -18.66
C ALA A 19 -10.83 5.97 -17.19
N ARG A 20 -10.64 5.00 -16.27
CA ARG A 20 -10.63 5.28 -14.84
C ARG A 20 -9.39 6.09 -14.52
N ALA A 21 -9.59 7.40 -14.37
CA ALA A 21 -8.62 8.32 -13.80
C ALA A 21 -8.53 8.15 -12.26
N ASP A 22 -8.21 6.94 -11.80
CA ASP A 22 -7.98 6.64 -10.37
C ASP A 22 -6.48 6.63 -10.01
N ASP A 23 -5.59 6.90 -10.97
CA ASP A 23 -4.14 6.78 -10.75
C ASP A 23 -3.49 8.04 -10.13
N ASP A 24 -4.14 9.19 -10.16
CA ASP A 24 -3.55 10.45 -9.68
C ASP A 24 -3.77 10.76 -8.19
N ALA A 25 -4.72 10.07 -7.54
CA ALA A 25 -5.03 10.29 -6.12
C ALA A 25 -4.01 9.64 -5.17
N ALA A 26 -3.05 8.87 -5.69
CA ALA A 26 -1.85 8.44 -4.96
C ALA A 26 -0.88 9.59 -4.66
N LYS A 27 -1.16 10.82 -5.13
CA LYS A 27 -0.44 12.03 -4.76
C LYS A 27 -0.50 12.30 -3.24
N SER A 28 0.56 11.89 -2.55
CA SER A 28 1.17 12.57 -1.40
C SER A 28 0.23 13.05 -0.29
N ALA A 29 -0.81 12.27 0.05
CA ALA A 29 -1.57 12.56 1.27
C ALA A 29 -0.70 12.23 2.48
N ILE A 30 -0.47 13.23 3.34
CA ILE A 30 0.22 13.09 4.61
C ILE A 30 -0.82 13.25 5.73
N LYS A 31 -0.76 12.38 6.74
CA LYS A 31 -1.61 12.46 7.92
C LYS A 31 -0.80 12.31 9.20
N ASP A 32 -1.16 13.11 10.19
CA ASP A 32 -0.57 12.99 11.53
C ASP A 32 -1.10 11.75 12.26
N CYS A 33 -2.36 11.36 12.04
CA CYS A 33 -3.00 10.25 12.75
C CYS A 33 -3.78 9.34 11.80
N LEU A 34 -3.75 8.03 12.07
CA LEU A 34 -4.63 7.04 11.46
C LEU A 34 -5.51 6.34 12.51
N PRO A 35 -6.84 6.28 12.33
CA PRO A 35 -7.73 5.56 13.25
C PRO A 35 -7.42 4.05 13.25
N THR A 36 -7.09 3.49 14.42
CA THR A 36 -6.66 2.09 14.55
C THR A 36 -7.75 1.12 14.08
N ARG A 37 -9.02 1.42 14.35
CA ARG A 37 -10.17 0.60 13.91
C ARG A 37 -10.28 0.43 12.40
N ASN A 38 -9.72 1.37 11.63
CA ASN A 38 -9.74 1.34 10.17
C ASN A 38 -8.56 0.57 9.59
N ILE A 39 -7.56 0.20 10.39
CA ILE A 39 -6.42 -0.60 9.95
C ILE A 39 -6.89 -2.05 9.79
N GLN A 40 -6.81 -2.56 8.57
CA GLN A 40 -7.17 -3.94 8.23
C GLN A 40 -5.95 -4.86 8.23
N GLN A 41 -4.81 -4.34 7.78
CA GLN A 41 -3.53 -5.07 7.72
C GLN A 41 -2.41 -4.16 8.17
N ALA A 42 -1.41 -4.71 8.84
CA ALA A 42 -0.24 -3.96 9.29
C ALA A 42 1.00 -4.86 9.28
N GLN A 43 2.10 -4.39 8.72
CA GLN A 43 3.34 -5.17 8.63
C GLN A 43 4.55 -4.29 8.36
N ALA A 44 5.74 -4.80 8.71
CA ALA A 44 7.00 -4.20 8.33
C ALA A 44 7.35 -4.55 6.88
N GLY A 45 7.79 -3.56 6.11
CA GLY A 45 8.33 -3.74 4.76
C GLY A 45 9.76 -4.27 4.76
N ILE A 46 10.23 -4.74 3.60
CA ILE A 46 11.61 -5.18 3.40
C ILE A 46 12.64 -4.06 3.60
N ASP A 47 12.19 -2.82 3.46
CA ASP A 47 12.93 -1.57 3.65
C ASP A 47 12.88 -1.08 5.12
N ARG A 48 12.30 -1.87 6.03
CA ARG A 48 12.18 -1.57 7.47
C ARG A 48 11.31 -0.35 7.80
N HIS A 49 10.40 0.02 6.91
CA HIS A 49 9.29 0.92 7.27
C HIS A 49 8.07 0.13 7.73
N TRP A 50 7.18 0.81 8.44
CA TRP A 50 5.90 0.25 8.84
C TRP A 50 4.81 0.61 7.83
N TYR A 51 4.04 -0.38 7.41
CA TYR A 51 2.98 -0.22 6.43
C TYR A 51 1.66 -0.69 7.01
N VAL A 52 0.59 0.04 6.68
CA VAL A 52 -0.77 -0.34 7.01
C VAL A 52 -1.66 -0.24 5.78
N ARG A 53 -2.60 -1.18 5.67
CA ARG A 53 -3.70 -1.11 4.74
C ARG A 53 -4.97 -0.78 5.50
N LEU A 54 -5.66 0.27 5.09
CA LEU A 54 -6.93 0.63 5.67
C LEU A 54 -8.07 -0.18 5.03
N ARG A 55 -9.23 -0.20 5.70
CA ARG A 55 -10.45 -0.88 5.22
C ARG A 55 -10.97 -0.36 3.88
N ASP A 56 -10.64 0.88 3.52
CA ASP A 56 -10.95 1.47 2.21
C ASP A 56 -10.00 0.97 1.09
N GLY A 57 -9.05 0.10 1.43
CA GLY A 57 -8.07 -0.47 0.52
C GLY A 57 -6.79 0.35 0.35
N SER A 58 -6.74 1.58 0.89
CA SER A 58 -5.57 2.46 0.76
C SER A 58 -4.39 1.99 1.61
N TRP A 59 -3.19 2.11 1.05
CA TRP A 59 -1.94 1.80 1.73
C TRP A 59 -1.28 3.08 2.26
N TRP A 60 -0.73 2.98 3.47
CA TRP A 60 -0.03 4.05 4.15
C TRP A 60 1.28 3.53 4.72
N ARG A 61 2.35 4.31 4.57
CA ARG A 61 3.67 4.09 5.17
C ARG A 61 3.85 5.05 6.33
N ASN A 62 4.35 4.58 7.46
CA ASN A 62 4.78 5.48 8.54
C ASN A 62 6.25 5.90 8.34
N ALA A 63 6.53 7.19 8.47
CA ALA A 63 7.86 7.79 8.32
C ALA A 63 8.73 7.70 9.60
N MET A 64 8.48 6.72 10.47
CA MET A 64 9.30 6.46 11.65
C MET A 64 10.69 5.94 11.30
N MET A 65 11.67 6.25 12.15
CA MET A 65 13.00 5.62 12.12
C MET A 65 13.11 4.62 13.26
N CYS A 66 13.20 3.33 12.92
CA CYS A 66 13.14 2.27 13.91
C CYS A 66 14.16 1.14 13.64
N PRO A 67 15.36 1.21 14.22
CA PRO A 67 16.43 0.24 13.96
C PRO A 67 16.04 -1.21 14.28
N GLY A 68 15.18 -1.39 15.28
CA GLY A 68 14.65 -2.69 15.67
C GLY A 68 13.60 -3.26 14.73
N LEU A 69 13.07 -2.52 13.76
CA LEU A 69 12.01 -3.00 12.88
C LEU A 69 12.57 -3.91 11.78
N ALA A 70 11.89 -5.04 11.55
CA ALA A 70 12.23 -6.02 10.51
C ALA A 70 10.95 -6.73 10.04
N PRO A 71 10.91 -7.31 8.82
CA PRO A 71 9.69 -7.91 8.24
C PRO A 71 8.95 -8.93 9.11
N ARG A 72 9.67 -9.68 9.95
CA ARG A 72 9.08 -10.68 10.88
C ARG A 72 8.59 -10.11 12.21
N ARG A 73 8.84 -8.83 12.47
CA ARG A 73 8.52 -8.17 13.74
C ARG A 73 7.24 -7.37 13.59
N ALA A 74 6.46 -7.34 14.66
CA ALA A 74 5.25 -6.55 14.77
C ALA A 74 5.51 -5.27 15.56
N LEU A 75 4.67 -4.27 15.32
CA LEU A 75 4.53 -3.12 16.22
C LEU A 75 3.37 -3.36 17.17
N VAL A 76 3.65 -3.21 18.46
CA VAL A 76 2.62 -3.12 19.50
C VAL A 76 2.44 -1.65 19.84
N HIS A 77 1.22 -1.18 19.64
CA HIS A 77 0.81 0.19 19.91
C HIS A 77 -0.35 0.16 20.89
N SER A 78 -0.28 1.03 21.90
CA SER A 78 -1.37 1.28 22.83
C SER A 78 -1.62 2.78 22.83
N SER A 79 -2.84 3.17 22.48
CA SER A 79 -3.26 4.58 22.46
C SER A 79 -4.64 4.72 23.09
N PRO A 80 -4.79 5.65 24.06
CA PRO A 80 -6.08 5.88 24.70
C PRO A 80 -7.13 6.49 23.75
N ILE A 81 -6.69 7.12 22.65
CA ILE A 81 -7.57 7.79 21.68
C ILE A 81 -7.95 6.89 20.49
N GLY A 82 -7.50 5.62 20.48
CA GLY A 82 -7.84 4.65 19.43
C GLY A 82 -7.31 5.00 18.03
N SER A 83 -6.25 5.81 17.96
CA SER A 83 -5.58 6.24 16.72
C SER A 83 -4.07 6.13 16.88
N GLN A 84 -3.37 5.79 15.80
CA GLN A 84 -1.91 5.79 15.70
C GLN A 84 -1.44 7.15 15.18
N CYS A 85 -0.91 7.98 16.07
CA CYS A 85 -0.52 9.35 15.78
C CYS A 85 1.00 9.53 15.75
N ARG A 86 1.48 10.52 14.98
CA ARG A 86 2.85 11.02 15.07
C ARG A 86 3.20 11.32 16.52
N GLY A 87 4.35 10.83 16.96
CA GLY A 87 4.85 10.96 18.33
C GLY A 87 4.41 9.85 19.28
N ASP A 88 3.43 9.02 18.91
CA ASP A 88 3.09 7.85 19.72
C ASP A 88 4.28 6.89 19.79
N ILE A 89 4.49 6.31 20.97
CA ILE A 89 5.55 5.32 21.18
C ILE A 89 5.01 3.92 20.90
N VAL A 90 5.70 3.18 20.05
CA VAL A 90 5.41 1.79 19.72
C VAL A 90 6.56 0.89 20.14
N GLN A 91 6.23 -0.34 20.53
CA GLN A 91 7.20 -1.37 20.85
C GLN A 91 7.37 -2.31 19.66
N VAL A 92 8.60 -2.68 19.35
CA VAL A 92 8.89 -3.68 18.32
C VAL A 92 9.02 -5.04 18.98
N VAL A 93 8.17 -5.98 18.57
CA VAL A 93 8.09 -7.31 19.20
C VAL A 93 8.22 -8.41 18.14
N ASP A 94 8.98 -9.46 18.44
CA ASP A 94 8.99 -10.69 17.66
C ASP A 94 8.21 -11.80 18.39
N PHE A 95 6.99 -12.07 17.93
CA PHE A 95 6.14 -13.10 18.52
C PHE A 95 6.60 -14.53 18.19
N THR A 96 7.45 -14.73 17.17
CA THR A 96 8.02 -16.06 16.85
C THR A 96 9.08 -16.48 17.86
N MET A 97 9.69 -15.51 18.55
CA MET A 97 10.68 -15.73 19.61
C MET A 97 10.07 -15.63 21.02
N GLY A 98 8.77 -15.83 21.17
CA GLY A 98 8.09 -15.74 22.48
C GLY A 98 7.82 -14.31 22.94
N GLY A 99 7.73 -13.34 22.02
CA GLY A 99 7.38 -11.95 22.34
C GLY A 99 8.57 -11.10 22.79
N VAL A 100 9.78 -11.43 22.34
CA VAL A 100 10.99 -10.65 22.65
C VAL A 100 10.86 -9.24 22.08
N ASN A 101 11.16 -8.25 22.91
CA ASN A 101 11.14 -6.83 22.58
C ASN A 101 12.50 -6.38 22.00
N PHE A 102 12.47 -5.70 20.85
CA PHE A 102 13.64 -5.22 20.11
C PHE A 102 13.84 -3.70 20.18
N GLY A 103 13.10 -3.04 21.06
CA GLY A 103 13.16 -1.61 21.30
C GLY A 103 11.82 -0.91 21.11
N ALA A 104 11.85 0.41 21.28
CA ALA A 104 10.71 1.28 21.08
C ALA A 104 11.08 2.44 20.16
N CYS A 105 10.10 2.93 19.42
CA CYS A 105 10.27 3.97 18.42
C CYS A 105 9.07 4.92 18.46
N GLY A 106 9.29 6.20 18.14
CA GLY A 106 8.19 7.13 17.91
C GLY A 106 7.64 6.97 16.51
N LEU A 107 6.32 6.98 16.36
CA LEU A 107 5.68 7.06 15.05
C LEU A 107 5.99 8.41 14.40
N GLY A 108 6.25 8.39 13.09
CA GLY A 108 6.32 9.57 12.24
C GLY A 108 4.99 9.88 11.58
N ASP A 109 5.03 10.71 10.54
CA ASP A 109 3.87 10.98 9.70
C ASP A 109 3.45 9.75 8.90
N TRP A 110 2.16 9.70 8.54
CA TRP A 110 1.62 8.69 7.64
C TRP A 110 1.55 9.22 6.23
N GLU A 111 2.22 8.54 5.31
CA GLU A 111 2.26 8.89 3.89
C GLU A 111 1.46 7.88 3.07
N ARG A 112 0.61 8.35 2.17
CA ARG A 112 -0.10 7.47 1.23
C ARG A 112 0.90 6.88 0.23
N VAL A 113 0.81 5.57 0.02
CA VAL A 113 1.67 4.81 -0.91
C VAL A 113 0.84 3.88 -1.79
N ALA A 114 1.43 3.42 -2.91
CA ALA A 114 0.76 2.48 -3.81
C ALA A 114 0.59 1.07 -3.20
N GLY A 115 1.46 0.69 -2.27
CA GLY A 115 1.44 -0.63 -1.65
C GLY A 115 2.69 -0.92 -0.84
N LEU A 116 2.82 -2.18 -0.43
CA LEU A 116 4.06 -2.70 0.16
C LEU A 116 5.19 -2.69 -0.88
N PRO A 117 6.43 -2.38 -0.48
CA PRO A 117 7.58 -2.50 -1.36
C PRO A 117 7.79 -3.99 -1.70
N THR A 118 7.71 -4.31 -2.99
CA THR A 118 8.09 -5.64 -3.51
C THR A 118 9.56 -5.62 -3.88
N LYS A 119 10.23 -6.78 -3.77
CA LYS A 119 11.57 -6.95 -4.34
C LYS A 119 11.47 -6.67 -5.85
N PRO A 120 12.34 -5.84 -6.45
CA PRO A 120 12.27 -5.60 -7.88
C PRO A 120 12.36 -6.93 -8.61
N ALA A 121 11.38 -7.18 -9.50
CA ALA A 121 11.42 -8.33 -10.37
C ALA A 121 12.74 -8.25 -11.16
N LYS A 122 13.57 -9.29 -11.04
CA LYS A 122 14.75 -9.46 -11.88
C LYS A 122 14.25 -9.35 -13.31
N ARG A 123 14.60 -8.28 -14.02
CA ARG A 123 14.24 -8.10 -15.42
C ARG A 123 14.84 -9.31 -16.14
N ASP A 124 14.00 -10.23 -16.58
CA ASP A 124 14.44 -11.33 -17.42
C ASP A 124 15.10 -10.71 -18.64
N GLU A 125 16.41 -10.87 -18.69
CA GLU A 125 17.26 -10.63 -19.84
C GLU A 125 16.81 -11.63 -20.91
N ARG A 126 15.69 -11.32 -21.57
CA ARG A 126 15.29 -11.95 -22.82
C ARG A 126 16.31 -11.46 -23.84
N LYS A 127 17.38 -12.24 -23.92
CA LYS A 127 18.34 -12.29 -25.01
C LYS A 127 17.55 -12.52 -26.29
N ASP A 128 17.34 -11.45 -27.05
CA ASP A 128 16.95 -11.56 -28.45
C ASP A 128 18.19 -12.01 -29.22
N ASP A 129 18.27 -13.31 -29.51
CA ASP A 129 19.09 -13.89 -30.58
C ASP A 129 18.16 -14.41 -31.68
#